data_AF-A0A7S4ER60-F1
#
_entry.id   AF-A0A7S4ER60-F1
#
_cell.length_a   1.000
_cell.length_b   1.000
_cell.length_c   1.000
_cell.angle_alpha   90.00
_cell.angle_beta   90.00
_cell.angle_gamma   90.00
#
_symmetry.space_group_name_H-M   'P 1'
#
loop_
_entity.id
_entity.type
_entity.pdbx_description
1 polymer ?
#
loop_
_entity_poly.entity_id
_entity_poly.type
_entity_poly.pdbx_seq_one_letter_code
_entity_poly.pdbx_strand_id
1 'polypeptide(L)'
;GSTLKLVDFGSAQRVGVTATPAHTRRYCPPELAARIAERRSHEPIVMRPQFDSWAAGLLVYELLAGRPFFGESVEYWDIATSADTALQARLKELPEGTISDPQARLLKCMIRLQPDLRSTAHDLSEKKVFSSADDTFDRKKLEVAAFFCDPRRDLGLMREIELLLSVFVDNRRKQVIPAATLSSVANVFDRGFLPRVISFSGHQFCGHLLFEKEGPGSSSHGALPTADDLISLLCPQRAPELQIVFLNACKTEALSHEVHA
;
A
#
# COMPACT_ATOMS: atom_id res chain seq x y z
N GLY A 1 5.96 19.01 19.41
CA GLY A 1 6.12 17.56 19.18
C GLY A 1 7.21 17.04 20.09
N SER A 2 7.02 15.86 20.68
CA SER A 2 8.06 15.20 21.49
C SER A 2 9.18 14.69 20.58
N THR A 3 10.43 15.04 20.87
CA THR A 3 11.61 14.56 20.14
C THR A 3 12.13 13.28 20.80
N LEU A 4 12.25 12.20 20.04
CA LEU A 4 12.94 10.98 20.48
C LEU A 4 14.46 11.17 20.28
N LYS A 5 15.25 10.76 21.28
CA LYS A 5 16.72 10.81 21.24
C LYS A 5 17.27 9.45 21.64
N LEU A 6 18.22 8.93 20.86
CA LEU A 6 19.01 7.77 21.26
C LEU A 6 20.04 8.20 22.32
N VAL A 7 20.22 7.39 23.35
CA VAL A 7 21.12 7.64 24.49
C VAL A 7 21.96 6.40 24.77
N ASP A 8 22.86 6.50 25.75
CA ASP A 8 23.72 5.40 26.22
C ASP A 8 24.68 4.83 25.15
N PHE A 9 25.61 5.68 24.70
CA PHE A 9 26.65 5.31 23.74
C PHE A 9 27.88 4.67 24.39
N GLY A 10 27.81 4.22 25.65
CA GLY A 10 28.96 3.71 26.42
C GLY A 10 29.59 2.46 25.81
N SER A 11 28.82 1.68 25.06
CA SER A 11 29.28 0.48 24.34
C SER A 11 29.44 0.68 22.83
N ALA A 12 29.30 1.90 22.31
CA ALA A 12 29.36 2.15 20.88
C ALA A 12 30.76 1.83 20.33
N GLN A 13 30.79 1.25 19.13
CA GLN A 13 32.02 0.87 18.43
C GLN A 13 32.01 1.43 17.01
N ARG A 14 33.21 1.65 16.43
CA ARG A 14 33.33 2.02 15.02
C ARG A 14 33.00 0.82 14.13
N VAL A 15 32.28 1.04 13.04
CA VAL A 15 32.05 -0.01 12.03
C VAL A 15 33.38 -0.51 11.47
N GLY A 16 33.48 -1.82 11.27
CA GLY A 16 34.67 -2.48 10.70
C GLY A 16 35.76 -2.84 11.71
N VAL A 17 35.68 -2.37 12.96
CA VAL A 17 36.62 -2.80 14.01
C VAL A 17 36.25 -4.17 14.55
N THR A 18 37.24 -4.94 14.98
CA THR A 18 37.01 -6.22 15.65
C THR A 18 36.90 -5.99 17.16
N ALA A 19 35.78 -6.35 17.77
CA ALA A 19 35.56 -6.19 19.20
C ALA A 19 34.61 -7.25 19.76
N THR A 20 34.49 -7.33 21.08
CA THR A 20 33.47 -8.13 21.77
C THR A 20 32.33 -7.20 22.17
N PRO A 21 31.18 -7.21 21.45
CA PRO A 21 30.13 -6.25 21.66
C PRO A 21 29.38 -6.52 22.97
N ALA A 22 29.24 -5.48 23.79
CA ALA A 22 28.27 -5.51 24.89
C ALA A 22 26.86 -5.60 24.31
N HIS A 23 26.00 -6.40 24.94
CA HIS A 23 24.66 -6.64 24.45
C HIS A 23 23.73 -7.03 25.59
N THR A 24 22.44 -6.76 25.41
CA THR A 24 21.38 -7.36 26.21
C THR A 24 20.88 -8.61 25.49
N ARG A 25 20.79 -9.74 26.20
CA ARG A 25 20.52 -11.06 25.60
C ARG A 25 19.32 -11.06 24.64
N ARG A 26 18.17 -10.55 25.06
CA ARG A 26 16.94 -10.55 24.26
C ARG A 26 16.99 -9.69 22.99
N TYR A 27 18.00 -8.83 22.84
CA TYR A 27 18.24 -8.02 21.65
C TYR A 27 19.51 -8.43 20.89
N CYS A 28 20.16 -9.51 21.32
CA CYS A 28 21.37 -10.03 20.69
C CYS A 28 21.07 -10.49 19.26
N PRO A 29 21.89 -10.10 18.26
CA PRO A 29 21.73 -10.60 16.91
C PRO A 29 22.18 -12.07 16.77
N PRO A 30 21.61 -12.84 15.81
CA PRO A 30 21.87 -14.27 15.66
C PRO A 30 23.34 -14.62 15.43
N GLU A 31 24.06 -13.80 14.65
CA GLU A 31 25.48 -13.99 14.36
C GLU A 31 26.37 -13.88 15.60
N LEU A 32 25.97 -13.09 16.59
CA LEU A 32 26.65 -13.00 17.89
C LEU A 32 26.19 -14.12 18.82
N ALA A 33 24.88 -14.39 18.83
CA ALA A 33 24.29 -15.44 19.65
C ALA A 33 24.87 -16.82 19.31
N ALA A 34 25.07 -17.13 18.03
CA ALA A 34 25.70 -18.36 17.56
C ALA A 34 27.11 -18.53 18.14
N ARG A 35 27.94 -17.48 18.08
CA ARG A 35 29.30 -17.52 18.65
C ARG A 35 29.28 -17.73 20.16
N ILE A 36 28.38 -17.07 20.88
CA ILE A 36 28.26 -17.23 22.33
C ILE A 36 27.81 -18.66 22.67
N ALA A 37 26.81 -19.18 21.97
CA ALA A 37 26.31 -20.54 22.15
C ALA A 37 27.39 -21.60 21.88
N GLU A 38 28.25 -21.38 20.88
CA GLU A 38 29.42 -22.21 20.57
C GLU A 38 30.60 -22.03 21.55
N ARG A 39 30.41 -21.27 22.64
CA ARG A 39 31.45 -20.92 23.62
C ARG A 39 32.65 -20.15 23.04
N ARG A 40 32.43 -19.48 21.91
CA ARG A 40 33.37 -18.56 21.25
C ARG A 40 33.10 -17.10 21.63
N SER A 41 32.52 -16.86 22.81
CA SER A 41 32.17 -15.52 23.29
C SER A 41 33.36 -14.56 23.44
N HIS A 42 34.58 -15.12 23.56
CA HIS A 42 35.82 -14.36 23.65
C HIS A 42 36.40 -14.00 22.26
N GLU A 43 35.89 -14.60 21.18
CA GLU A 43 36.38 -14.33 19.83
C GLU A 43 35.77 -13.02 19.32
N PRO A 44 36.60 -12.00 19.07
CA PRO A 44 36.09 -10.71 18.64
C PRO A 44 35.45 -10.84 17.24
N ILE A 45 34.37 -10.10 17.02
CA ILE A 45 33.63 -10.06 15.75
C ILE A 45 33.81 -8.70 15.10
N VAL A 46 33.79 -8.66 13.77
CA VAL A 46 33.80 -7.39 13.03
C VAL A 46 32.47 -6.69 13.26
N MET A 47 32.53 -5.45 13.76
CA MET A 47 31.35 -4.62 14.01
C MET A 47 30.70 -4.23 12.69
N ARG A 48 29.38 -4.47 12.57
CA ARG A 48 28.59 -4.17 11.37
C ARG A 48 27.31 -3.42 11.76
N PRO A 49 26.81 -2.48 10.93
CA PRO A 49 25.58 -1.73 11.22
C PRO A 49 24.35 -2.64 11.36
N GLN A 50 24.39 -3.86 10.80
CA GLN A 50 23.30 -4.82 10.89
C GLN A 50 23.03 -5.33 12.31
N PHE A 51 23.98 -5.20 13.24
CA PHE A 51 23.74 -5.50 14.66
C PHE A 51 22.63 -4.59 15.22
N ASP A 52 22.74 -3.29 14.94
CA ASP A 52 21.78 -2.29 15.41
C ASP A 52 20.44 -2.42 14.69
N SER A 53 20.44 -2.71 13.39
CA SER A 53 19.20 -2.98 12.64
C SER A 53 18.38 -4.12 13.23
N TRP A 54 19.06 -5.18 13.71
CA TRP A 54 18.39 -6.29 14.37
C TRP A 54 17.75 -5.86 15.69
N ALA A 55 18.53 -5.25 16.57
CA ALA A 55 18.05 -4.80 17.88
C ALA A 55 16.89 -3.78 17.73
N ALA A 56 17.02 -2.85 16.79
CA ALA A 56 15.95 -1.91 16.45
C ALA A 56 14.70 -2.62 15.90
N GLY A 57 14.86 -3.66 15.10
CA GLY A 57 13.74 -4.46 14.58
C GLY A 57 12.95 -5.13 15.71
N LEU A 58 13.65 -5.69 16.69
CA LEU A 58 13.01 -6.29 17.87
C LEU A 58 12.31 -5.24 18.75
N LEU A 59 12.88 -4.05 18.90
CA LEU A 59 12.22 -2.92 19.58
C LEU A 59 10.97 -2.45 18.85
N VAL A 60 11.02 -2.32 17.52
CA VAL A 60 9.85 -1.96 16.70
C VAL A 60 8.77 -3.02 16.84
N TYR A 61 9.13 -4.31 16.82
CA TYR A 61 8.17 -5.38 17.10
C TYR A 61 7.54 -5.21 18.49
N GLU A 62 8.34 -4.98 19.52
CA GLU A 62 7.88 -4.83 20.90
C GLU A 62 6.91 -3.66 21.06
N LEU A 63 7.19 -2.52 20.42
CA LEU A 63 6.30 -1.36 20.38
C LEU A 63 4.97 -1.66 19.69
N LEU A 64 4.98 -2.42 18.59
CA LEU A 64 3.78 -2.73 17.81
C LEU A 64 2.94 -3.85 18.43
N ALA A 65 3.60 -4.87 18.99
CA ALA A 65 2.97 -6.04 19.56
C ALA A 65 2.60 -5.88 21.04
N GLY A 66 3.13 -4.84 21.71
CA GLY A 66 2.95 -4.62 23.15
C GLY A 66 3.67 -5.64 24.04
N ARG A 67 4.55 -6.47 23.47
CA ARG A 67 5.31 -7.52 24.17
C ARG A 67 6.65 -7.78 23.49
N PRO A 68 7.70 -8.16 24.23
CA PRO A 68 9.02 -8.40 23.64
C PRO A 68 8.99 -9.61 22.69
N PHE A 69 9.80 -9.55 21.63
CA PHE A 69 9.91 -10.65 20.66
C PHE A 69 10.49 -11.93 21.29
N PHE A 70 11.53 -11.75 22.10
CA PHE A 70 12.13 -12.79 22.94
C PHE A 70 11.90 -12.47 24.42
N GLY A 71 11.52 -13.49 25.19
CA GLY A 71 11.38 -13.37 26.65
C GLY A 71 12.73 -13.20 27.35
N GLU A 72 12.70 -12.88 28.64
CA GLU A 72 13.92 -12.67 29.45
C GLU A 72 14.77 -13.95 29.59
N SER A 73 14.13 -15.12 29.54
CA SER A 73 14.77 -16.42 29.64
C SER A 73 15.15 -17.02 28.29
N VAL A 74 15.20 -16.23 27.21
CA VAL A 74 15.61 -16.74 25.90
C VAL A 74 17.06 -17.24 25.96
N GLU A 75 17.33 -18.38 25.34
CA GLU A 75 18.71 -18.89 25.22
C GLU A 75 19.36 -18.40 23.91
N TYR A 76 20.68 -18.26 23.91
CA TYR A 76 21.42 -17.82 22.72
C TYR A 76 21.22 -18.77 21.52
N TRP A 77 21.06 -20.06 21.79
CA TRP A 77 20.78 -21.05 20.75
C TRP A 77 19.44 -20.81 20.04
N ASP A 78 18.41 -20.38 20.78
CA ASP A 78 17.10 -20.07 20.21
C ASP A 78 17.19 -18.84 19.31
N ILE A 79 17.93 -17.82 19.74
CA ILE A 79 18.18 -16.61 18.93
C ILE A 79 18.93 -16.98 17.65
N ALA A 80 19.95 -17.84 17.75
CA ALA A 80 20.82 -18.22 16.65
C ALA A 80 20.12 -19.03 15.54
N THR A 81 19.02 -19.72 15.85
CA THR A 81 18.38 -20.66 14.91
C THR A 81 16.98 -20.26 14.44
N SER A 82 16.27 -19.40 15.17
CA SER A 82 14.81 -19.26 14.98
C SER A 82 14.32 -17.97 14.31
N ALA A 83 15.17 -16.99 14.03
CA ALA A 83 14.75 -15.63 13.64
C ALA A 83 13.62 -15.51 12.59
N ASP A 84 13.83 -16.04 11.38
CA ASP A 84 12.94 -15.82 10.24
C ASP A 84 11.62 -16.61 10.38
N THR A 85 11.68 -17.85 10.86
CA THR A 85 10.50 -18.71 11.10
C THR A 85 9.72 -18.23 12.32
N ALA A 86 10.41 -17.82 13.38
CA ALA A 86 9.81 -17.22 14.56
C ALA A 86 9.09 -15.93 14.21
N LEU A 87 9.66 -15.07 13.35
CA LEU A 87 8.97 -13.83 12.96
C LEU A 87 7.63 -14.12 12.29
N GLN A 88 7.56 -15.05 11.33
CA GLN A 88 6.28 -15.38 10.70
C GLN A 88 5.28 -15.97 11.69
N ALA A 89 5.72 -16.86 12.60
CA ALA A 89 4.87 -17.43 13.63
C ALA A 89 4.33 -16.34 14.57
N ARG A 90 5.22 -15.46 15.05
CA ARG A 90 4.89 -14.35 15.95
C ARG A 90 3.94 -13.35 15.33
N LEU A 91 4.07 -13.05 14.03
CA LEU A 91 3.13 -12.17 13.34
C LEU A 91 1.74 -12.81 13.20
N LYS A 92 1.65 -14.14 13.03
CA LYS A 92 0.38 -14.88 12.96
C LYS A 92 -0.34 -15.00 14.31
N GLU A 93 0.41 -14.97 15.42
CA GLU A 93 -0.15 -14.99 16.77
C GLU A 93 -0.83 -13.67 17.18
N LEU A 94 -0.53 -12.57 16.49
CA LEU A 94 -1.11 -11.27 16.82
C LEU A 94 -2.55 -11.17 16.30
N PRO A 95 -3.45 -10.49 17.02
CA PRO A 95 -4.78 -10.18 16.52
C PRO A 95 -4.71 -9.48 15.16
N GLU A 96 -5.69 -9.77 14.30
CA GLU A 96 -5.79 -9.14 12.99
C GLU A 96 -5.81 -7.61 13.11
N GLY A 97 -5.04 -6.92 12.26
CA GLY A 97 -4.93 -5.46 12.28
C GLY A 97 -3.92 -4.87 13.28
N THR A 98 -3.35 -5.68 14.18
CA THR A 98 -2.31 -5.20 15.13
C THR A 98 -1.08 -4.64 14.41
N ILE A 99 -0.64 -5.35 13.36
CA ILE A 99 0.49 -4.96 12.52
C ILE A 99 0.01 -4.87 11.08
N SER A 100 0.25 -3.72 10.47
CA SER A 100 -0.03 -3.46 9.06
C SER A 100 0.96 -4.16 8.12
N ASP A 101 0.59 -4.39 6.85
CA ASP A 101 1.51 -4.97 5.86
C ASP A 101 2.82 -4.17 5.68
N PRO A 102 2.82 -2.82 5.65
CA PRO A 102 4.06 -2.05 5.61
C PRO A 102 4.95 -2.30 6.84
N GLN A 103 4.38 -2.32 8.04
CA GLN A 103 5.12 -2.61 9.27
C GLN A 103 5.66 -4.04 9.26
N ALA A 104 4.87 -5.02 8.81
CA ALA A 104 5.32 -6.40 8.66
C ALA A 104 6.47 -6.52 7.65
N ARG A 105 6.40 -5.81 6.51
CA ARG A 105 7.51 -5.77 5.54
C ARG A 105 8.76 -5.12 6.13
N LEU A 106 8.61 -4.04 6.91
CA LEU A 106 9.72 -3.41 7.60
C LEU A 106 10.41 -4.39 8.57
N LEU A 107 9.63 -5.06 9.43
CA LEU A 107 10.14 -6.07 10.36
C LEU A 107 10.88 -7.20 9.63
N LYS A 108 10.35 -7.68 8.49
CA LYS A 108 11.01 -8.70 7.65
C LYS A 108 12.34 -8.24 7.03
N CYS A 109 12.61 -6.94 6.96
CA CYS A 109 13.90 -6.41 6.50
C CYS A 109 14.92 -6.23 7.63
N MET A 110 14.44 -6.01 8.86
CA MET A 110 15.26 -5.77 10.05
C MET A 110 15.59 -7.07 10.79
N ILE A 111 14.66 -8.01 10.85
CA ILE A 111 14.78 -9.27 11.59
C ILE A 111 15.05 -10.38 10.57
N ARG A 112 16.28 -10.40 10.05
CA ARG A 112 16.82 -11.44 9.17
C ARG A 112 17.93 -12.20 9.85
N LEU A 113 17.91 -13.52 9.73
CA LEU A 113 18.94 -14.39 10.31
C LEU A 113 20.33 -14.08 9.72
N GLN A 114 20.42 -14.03 8.39
CA GLN A 114 21.65 -13.72 7.66
C GLN A 114 21.89 -12.20 7.69
N PRO A 115 23.02 -11.72 8.25
CA PRO A 115 23.30 -10.29 8.36
C PRO A 115 23.33 -9.59 7.00
N ASP A 116 23.86 -10.24 5.96
CA ASP A 116 23.99 -9.63 4.62
C ASP A 116 22.65 -9.38 3.93
N LEU A 117 21.59 -10.06 4.37
CA LEU A 117 20.23 -9.86 3.88
C LEU A 117 19.44 -8.87 4.75
N ARG A 118 20.03 -8.42 5.86
CA ARG A 118 19.43 -7.48 6.81
C ARG A 118 19.71 -6.05 6.35
N SER A 119 18.64 -5.26 6.17
CA SER A 119 18.78 -3.85 5.78
C SER A 119 19.46 -3.05 6.89
N THR A 120 20.38 -2.16 6.52
CA THR A 120 20.97 -1.16 7.41
C THR A 120 19.98 -0.02 7.69
N ALA A 121 20.25 0.80 8.71
CA ALA A 121 19.45 2.02 8.94
C ALA A 121 19.43 2.95 7.71
N HIS A 122 20.54 3.02 6.97
CA HIS A 122 20.60 3.75 5.70
C HIS A 122 19.61 3.19 4.68
N ASP A 123 19.67 1.89 4.38
CA ASP A 123 18.76 1.23 3.42
C ASP A 123 17.29 1.34 3.84
N LEU A 124 17.03 1.38 5.15
CA LEU A 124 15.70 1.53 5.70
C LEU A 124 15.18 2.95 5.55
N SER A 125 16.03 3.97 5.70
CA SER A 125 15.66 5.38 5.55
C SER A 125 15.18 5.73 4.13
N GLU A 126 15.63 4.98 3.13
CA GLU A 126 15.20 5.10 1.74
C GLU A 126 13.85 4.42 1.48
N LYS A 127 13.31 3.63 2.42
CA LYS A 127 12.03 2.94 2.26
C LYS A 127 10.88 3.86 2.58
N LYS A 128 9.87 3.82 1.69
CA LYS A 128 8.59 4.55 1.82
C LYS A 128 7.77 4.24 3.08
N VAL A 129 8.17 3.25 3.88
CA VAL A 129 7.49 2.92 5.15
C VAL A 129 7.74 3.97 6.25
N PHE A 130 8.82 4.76 6.13
CA PHE A 130 9.15 5.85 7.06
C PHE A 130 8.83 7.24 6.52
N SER A 131 8.44 7.34 5.24
CA SER A 131 7.84 8.56 4.73
C SER A 131 6.51 8.78 5.42
N SER A 132 6.16 10.04 5.70
CA SER A 132 4.77 10.40 6.01
C SER A 132 3.90 9.71 4.97
N ALA A 133 2.87 9.01 5.43
CA ALA A 133 1.96 8.38 4.50
C ALA A 133 1.45 9.47 3.54
N ASP A 134 1.88 9.42 2.29
CA ASP A 134 0.94 9.66 1.20
C ASP A 134 -0.02 8.46 1.19
N ASP A 135 -0.77 8.39 2.29
CA ASP A 135 -1.98 7.66 2.58
C ASP A 135 -2.06 6.24 1.97
N THR A 136 -1.83 5.20 2.78
CA THR A 136 -1.90 3.78 2.35
C THR A 136 -2.78 2.90 3.23
N PHE A 137 -3.41 3.44 4.27
CA PHE A 137 -4.38 2.70 5.08
C PHE A 137 -5.84 3.01 4.70
N ASP A 138 -6.17 4.26 4.36
CA ASP A 138 -7.50 4.59 3.81
C ASP A 138 -7.65 4.24 2.31
N ARG A 139 -6.53 4.07 1.59
CA ARG A 139 -6.52 3.81 0.13
C ARG A 139 -6.68 2.33 -0.28
N LYS A 140 -7.30 1.47 0.54
CA LYS A 140 -7.54 0.05 0.23
C LYS A 140 -8.65 -0.20 -0.80
N LYS A 141 -9.41 0.83 -1.20
CA LYS A 141 -10.38 0.70 -2.28
C LYS A 141 -9.82 1.30 -3.56
N LEU A 142 -9.65 0.47 -4.58
CA LEU A 142 -9.63 0.98 -5.96
C LEU A 142 -11.09 1.04 -6.39
N GLU A 143 -11.72 2.19 -6.18
CA GLU A 143 -13.07 2.46 -6.65
C GLU A 143 -12.96 2.79 -8.15
N VAL A 144 -13.47 1.89 -8.99
CA VAL A 144 -13.52 2.05 -10.44
C VAL A 144 -14.97 2.30 -10.82
N ALA A 145 -15.27 3.47 -11.36
CA ALA A 145 -16.60 3.76 -11.89
C ALA A 145 -16.60 3.50 -13.40
N ALA A 146 -17.58 2.75 -13.89
CA ALA A 146 -17.76 2.48 -15.31
C ALA A 146 -19.04 3.15 -15.80
N PHE A 147 -18.89 4.06 -16.76
CA PHE A 147 -19.98 4.84 -17.32
C PHE A 147 -20.30 4.36 -18.74
N PHE A 148 -21.59 4.15 -18.99
CA PHE A 148 -22.09 3.48 -20.17
C PHE A 148 -22.99 4.40 -20.99
N CYS A 149 -22.87 4.29 -22.30
CA CYS A 149 -23.78 4.86 -23.27
C CYS A 149 -24.27 3.73 -24.20
N ASP A 150 -25.52 3.27 -23.97
CA ASP A 150 -26.26 2.23 -24.71
C ASP A 150 -25.93 0.74 -24.37
N PRO A 151 -26.62 0.13 -23.37
CA PRO A 151 -26.46 -1.27 -22.98
C PRO A 151 -27.19 -2.27 -23.90
N ARG A 152 -27.79 -1.84 -25.02
CA ARG A 152 -28.62 -2.73 -25.87
C ARG A 152 -27.81 -3.71 -26.72
N ARG A 153 -26.48 -3.61 -26.72
CA ARG A 153 -25.57 -4.58 -27.34
C ARG A 153 -24.71 -5.20 -26.25
N ASP A 154 -24.48 -6.50 -26.36
CA ASP A 154 -23.61 -7.25 -25.45
C ASP A 154 -22.21 -6.64 -25.46
N LEU A 155 -21.88 -5.90 -24.41
CA LEU A 155 -20.67 -5.10 -24.35
C LEU A 155 -19.50 -6.03 -24.03
N GLY A 156 -18.69 -6.36 -25.05
CA GLY A 156 -17.34 -6.91 -24.88
C GLY A 156 -16.46 -6.08 -23.93
N LEU A 157 -16.89 -4.88 -23.57
CA LEU A 157 -16.32 -3.99 -22.59
C LEU A 157 -16.32 -4.56 -21.15
N MET A 158 -17.30 -5.37 -20.73
CA MET A 158 -17.21 -6.01 -19.40
C MET A 158 -16.01 -6.94 -19.32
N ARG A 159 -15.71 -7.65 -20.43
CA ARG A 159 -14.50 -8.46 -20.57
C ARG A 159 -13.24 -7.59 -20.59
N GLU A 160 -13.26 -6.41 -21.21
CA GLU A 160 -12.13 -5.47 -21.20
C GLU A 160 -11.89 -4.84 -19.83
N ILE A 161 -12.95 -4.47 -19.11
CA ILE A 161 -12.89 -3.99 -17.73
C ILE A 161 -12.41 -5.12 -16.83
N GLU A 162 -12.92 -6.34 -16.96
CA GLU A 162 -12.42 -7.51 -16.24
C GLU A 162 -10.95 -7.80 -16.56
N LEU A 163 -10.54 -7.67 -17.82
CA LEU A 163 -9.14 -7.82 -18.25
C LEU A 163 -8.26 -6.72 -17.63
N LEU A 164 -8.67 -5.46 -17.72
CA LEU A 164 -7.98 -4.31 -17.12
C LEU A 164 -7.90 -4.48 -15.60
N LEU A 165 -9.00 -4.90 -14.98
CA LEU A 165 -9.08 -5.24 -13.56
C LEU A 165 -8.25 -6.47 -13.20
N SER A 166 -8.02 -7.41 -14.13
CA SER A 166 -7.20 -8.61 -13.90
C SER A 166 -5.70 -8.31 -13.87
N VAL A 167 -5.26 -7.23 -14.52
CA VAL A 167 -3.89 -6.73 -14.43
C VAL A 167 -3.57 -6.22 -13.02
N PHE A 168 -4.58 -5.78 -12.26
CA PHE A 168 -4.42 -5.45 -10.85
C PHE A 168 -4.44 -6.74 -10.01
N VAL A 169 -3.24 -7.25 -9.72
CA VAL A 169 -2.93 -8.55 -9.07
C VAL A 169 -3.44 -8.67 -7.61
N ASP A 170 -3.90 -7.58 -6.99
CA ASP A 170 -4.28 -7.60 -5.57
C ASP A 170 -5.69 -8.17 -5.30
N ASN A 171 -5.84 -8.79 -4.12
CA ASN A 171 -7.09 -9.24 -3.47
C ASN A 171 -8.07 -8.09 -3.09
N ARG A 172 -8.04 -6.98 -3.82
CA ARG A 172 -8.92 -5.81 -3.60
C ARG A 172 -10.37 -6.16 -3.97
N ARG A 173 -11.32 -5.66 -3.18
CA ARG A 173 -12.75 -5.76 -3.50
C ARG A 173 -13.05 -4.81 -4.66
N LYS A 174 -13.23 -5.38 -5.85
CA LYS A 174 -13.57 -4.66 -7.09
C LYS A 174 -15.08 -4.40 -7.09
N GLN A 175 -15.50 -3.16 -7.26
CA GLN A 175 -16.91 -2.79 -7.39
C GLN A 175 -17.07 -2.04 -8.70
N VAL A 176 -17.83 -2.62 -9.63
CA VAL A 176 -18.23 -1.98 -10.88
C VAL A 176 -19.65 -1.49 -10.69
N ILE A 177 -19.85 -0.18 -10.72
CA ILE A 177 -21.18 0.43 -10.66
C ILE A 177 -21.53 0.88 -12.09
N PRO A 178 -22.54 0.26 -12.73
CA PRO A 178 -22.98 0.73 -14.02
C PRO A 178 -23.73 2.05 -13.87
N ALA A 179 -23.32 3.05 -14.65
CA ALA A 179 -24.05 4.30 -14.74
C ALA A 179 -24.30 4.64 -16.22
N ALA A 180 -25.52 4.34 -16.66
CA ALA A 180 -25.97 4.47 -18.05
C ALA A 180 -26.61 5.84 -18.36
N THR A 181 -26.92 6.63 -17.32
CA THR A 181 -27.45 8.00 -17.41
C THR A 181 -26.53 8.98 -16.69
N LEU A 182 -26.62 10.27 -17.01
CA LEU A 182 -25.85 11.31 -16.32
C LEU A 182 -26.23 11.40 -14.83
N SER A 183 -27.52 11.23 -14.47
CA SER A 183 -27.90 11.11 -13.06
C SER A 183 -27.30 9.89 -12.38
N SER A 184 -27.13 8.77 -13.09
CA SER A 184 -26.42 7.61 -12.51
C SER A 184 -24.95 7.94 -12.23
N VAL A 185 -24.30 8.73 -13.09
CA VAL A 185 -22.94 9.24 -12.86
C VAL A 185 -22.89 10.10 -11.60
N ALA A 186 -23.78 11.08 -11.47
CA ALA A 186 -23.86 11.95 -10.30
C ALA A 186 -24.11 11.14 -9.00
N ASN A 187 -25.01 10.17 -9.05
CA ASN A 187 -25.33 9.28 -7.93
C ASN A 187 -24.15 8.43 -7.45
N VAL A 188 -23.15 8.16 -8.31
CA VAL A 188 -21.92 7.48 -7.88
C VAL A 188 -21.21 8.37 -6.85
N PHE A 189 -20.98 9.64 -7.19
CA PHE A 189 -20.30 10.59 -6.33
C PHE A 189 -21.13 10.96 -5.08
N ASP A 190 -22.44 11.16 -5.25
CA ASP A 190 -23.32 11.59 -4.15
C ASP A 190 -23.49 10.52 -3.06
N ARG A 191 -23.21 9.25 -3.37
CA ARG A 191 -23.18 8.14 -2.40
C ARG A 191 -21.84 8.01 -1.66
N GLY A 192 -20.93 8.97 -1.84
CA GLY A 192 -19.60 8.97 -1.26
C GLY A 192 -18.63 8.00 -1.94
N PHE A 193 -18.91 7.59 -3.19
CA PHE A 193 -17.95 6.85 -3.99
C PHE A 193 -16.97 7.85 -4.61
N LEU A 194 -15.67 7.65 -4.40
CA LEU A 194 -14.60 8.52 -4.87
C LEU A 194 -13.73 7.74 -5.85
N PRO A 195 -14.22 7.53 -7.10
CA PRO A 195 -13.51 6.69 -8.04
C PRO A 195 -12.19 7.32 -8.47
N ARG A 196 -11.13 6.53 -8.46
CA ARG A 196 -9.79 6.94 -8.95
C ARG A 196 -9.64 6.75 -10.45
N VAL A 197 -10.37 5.76 -10.97
CA VAL A 197 -10.39 5.43 -12.39
C VAL A 197 -11.82 5.45 -12.85
N ILE A 198 -12.06 6.21 -13.91
CA ILE A 198 -13.31 6.20 -14.65
C ILE A 198 -13.04 5.54 -15.99
N SER A 199 -13.86 4.57 -16.36
CA SER A 199 -13.94 4.09 -17.75
C SER A 199 -15.28 4.53 -18.32
N PHE A 200 -15.25 5.49 -19.23
CA PHE A 200 -16.42 5.91 -19.99
C PHE A 200 -16.36 5.26 -21.36
N SER A 201 -17.38 4.49 -21.72
CA SER A 201 -17.54 4.00 -23.07
C SER A 201 -18.84 4.48 -23.67
N GLY A 202 -18.72 5.19 -24.78
CA GLY A 202 -19.88 5.78 -25.43
C GLY A 202 -19.64 6.31 -26.83
N HIS A 203 -20.64 7.00 -27.34
CA HIS A 203 -20.58 7.64 -28.65
C HIS A 203 -20.90 9.11 -28.50
N GLN A 204 -20.15 9.96 -29.21
CA GLN A 204 -20.48 11.37 -29.35
C GLN A 204 -21.23 11.60 -30.65
N PHE A 205 -22.33 12.36 -30.60
CA PHE A 205 -23.05 12.81 -31.79
C PHE A 205 -23.34 14.31 -31.66
N CYS A 206 -22.83 15.10 -32.62
CA CYS A 206 -23.03 16.56 -32.67
C CYS A 206 -22.70 17.31 -31.37
N GLY A 207 -21.59 16.98 -30.70
CA GLY A 207 -21.19 17.64 -29.45
C GLY A 207 -21.78 17.03 -28.17
N HIS A 208 -22.75 16.11 -28.30
CA HIS A 208 -23.42 15.51 -27.16
C HIS A 208 -22.97 14.08 -26.89
N LEU A 209 -22.92 13.71 -25.62
CA LEU A 209 -22.67 12.35 -25.16
C LEU A 209 -23.98 11.55 -25.19
N LEU A 210 -23.95 10.37 -25.81
CA LEU A 210 -25.13 9.53 -25.97
C LEU A 210 -25.47 8.71 -24.71
N PHE A 211 -25.76 9.37 -23.59
CA PHE A 211 -26.31 8.69 -22.40
C PHE A 211 -27.72 8.16 -22.65
N GLU A 212 -28.14 7.16 -21.87
CA GLU A 212 -29.55 6.75 -21.85
C GLU A 212 -30.45 7.90 -21.39
N LYS A 213 -31.65 7.97 -21.97
CA LYS A 213 -32.66 8.93 -21.55
C LYS A 213 -33.17 8.57 -20.16
N GLU A 214 -33.36 9.59 -19.32
CA GLU A 214 -33.94 9.40 -17.99
C GLU A 214 -35.44 9.10 -18.10
N GLY A 215 -35.82 7.87 -17.74
CA GLY A 215 -37.20 7.46 -17.52
C GLY A 215 -37.94 6.90 -18.76
N PRO A 216 -38.89 5.96 -18.54
CA PRO A 216 -39.74 5.44 -19.60
C PRO A 216 -40.81 6.50 -19.96
N GLY A 217 -40.67 7.14 -21.12
CA GLY A 217 -41.69 8.05 -21.65
C GLY A 217 -41.22 9.49 -21.94
N SER A 218 -39.92 9.80 -21.85
CA SER A 218 -39.41 11.10 -22.29
C SER A 218 -39.49 11.21 -23.83
N SER A 219 -40.65 11.64 -24.32
CA SER A 219 -40.82 12.10 -25.69
C SER A 219 -39.89 13.29 -25.92
N SER A 220 -39.09 13.19 -27.00
CA SER A 220 -38.47 14.29 -27.76
C SER A 220 -38.27 15.64 -27.04
N HIS A 221 -36.99 16.00 -26.82
CA HIS A 221 -36.45 17.33 -26.44
C HIS A 221 -35.80 17.51 -25.05
N GLY A 222 -35.55 16.43 -24.29
CA GLY A 222 -34.51 16.51 -23.25
C GLY A 222 -33.16 16.77 -23.92
N ALA A 223 -32.48 17.87 -23.56
CA ALA A 223 -31.15 18.17 -24.06
C ALA A 223 -30.23 16.97 -23.78
N LEU A 224 -29.59 16.44 -24.83
CA LEU A 224 -28.59 15.40 -24.61
C LEU A 224 -27.46 16.01 -23.78
N PRO A 225 -26.98 15.31 -22.75
CA PRO A 225 -25.89 15.81 -21.94
C PRO A 225 -24.66 16.10 -22.80
N THR A 226 -24.07 17.25 -22.54
CA THR A 226 -22.87 17.75 -23.19
C THR A 226 -21.61 17.16 -22.56
N ALA A 227 -20.48 17.39 -23.22
CA ALA A 227 -19.15 17.22 -22.63
C ALA A 227 -19.00 17.96 -21.30
N ASP A 228 -19.40 19.24 -21.27
CA ASP A 228 -19.30 20.11 -20.10
C ASP A 228 -20.12 19.58 -18.92
N ASP A 229 -21.28 19.00 -19.18
CA ASP A 229 -22.11 18.40 -18.14
C ASP A 229 -21.37 17.25 -17.45
N LEU A 230 -20.67 16.39 -18.21
CA LEU A 230 -19.84 15.32 -17.64
C LEU A 230 -18.63 15.91 -16.90
N ILE A 231 -17.92 16.86 -17.50
CA ILE A 231 -16.73 17.51 -16.88
C ILE A 231 -17.11 18.13 -15.53
N SER A 232 -18.27 18.77 -15.43
CA SER A 232 -18.77 19.36 -14.19
C SER A 232 -18.96 18.33 -13.06
N LEU A 233 -19.27 17.08 -13.40
CA LEU A 233 -19.36 15.97 -12.44
C LEU A 233 -17.99 15.44 -12.02
N LEU A 234 -17.00 15.55 -12.92
CA LEU A 234 -15.64 15.05 -12.72
C LEU A 234 -14.69 16.09 -12.13
N CYS A 235 -15.19 17.29 -11.79
CA CYS A 235 -14.35 18.36 -11.26
C CYS A 235 -13.68 17.94 -9.92
N PRO A 236 -12.51 18.52 -9.59
CA PRO A 236 -11.77 18.18 -8.36
C PRO A 236 -12.57 18.33 -7.07
N GLN A 237 -13.60 19.19 -7.04
CA GLN A 237 -14.47 19.37 -5.89
C GLN A 237 -15.41 18.17 -5.66
N ARG A 238 -15.84 17.49 -6.73
CA ARG A 238 -16.78 16.34 -6.66
C ARG A 238 -16.06 15.00 -6.76
N ALA A 239 -14.93 14.96 -7.44
CA ALA A 239 -14.11 13.77 -7.65
C ALA A 239 -12.65 14.01 -7.22
N PRO A 240 -12.39 14.35 -5.94
CA PRO A 240 -11.05 14.73 -5.46
C PRO A 240 -9.98 13.64 -5.62
N GLU A 241 -10.39 12.38 -5.76
CA GLU A 241 -9.47 11.25 -5.91
C GLU A 241 -9.30 10.80 -7.38
N LEU A 242 -10.01 11.43 -8.32
CA LEU A 242 -9.96 11.03 -9.72
C LEU A 242 -8.58 11.26 -10.31
N GLN A 243 -7.98 10.20 -10.85
CA GLN A 243 -6.63 10.24 -11.42
C GLN A 243 -6.62 9.93 -12.91
N ILE A 244 -7.52 9.05 -13.36
CA ILE A 244 -7.54 8.56 -14.74
C ILE A 244 -8.98 8.50 -15.24
N VAL A 245 -9.20 9.04 -16.43
CA VAL A 245 -10.43 8.88 -17.20
C VAL A 245 -10.07 8.19 -18.53
N PHE A 246 -10.52 6.96 -18.70
CA PHE A 246 -10.46 6.25 -19.97
C PHE A 246 -11.72 6.57 -20.77
N LEU A 247 -11.58 7.36 -21.84
CA LEU A 247 -12.66 7.65 -22.79
C LEU A 247 -12.56 6.67 -23.96
N ASN A 248 -13.25 5.54 -23.87
CA ASN A 248 -13.38 4.58 -24.96
C ASN A 248 -14.60 4.92 -25.82
N ALA A 249 -14.48 5.95 -26.64
CA ALA A 249 -15.58 6.44 -27.46
C ALA A 249 -15.11 6.82 -28.88
N CYS A 250 -15.91 6.49 -29.89
CA CYS A 250 -15.63 6.94 -31.25
C CYS A 250 -15.80 8.47 -31.33
N LYS A 251 -14.78 9.18 -31.82
CA LYS A 251 -14.76 10.65 -32.05
C LYS A 251 -14.71 11.56 -30.82
N THR A 252 -14.23 11.09 -29.66
CA THR A 252 -14.09 11.91 -28.43
C THR A 252 -12.71 12.58 -28.26
N GLU A 253 -11.95 12.74 -29.34
CA GLU A 253 -10.62 13.37 -29.29
C GLU A 253 -10.68 14.80 -28.73
N ALA A 254 -11.68 15.58 -29.14
CA ALA A 254 -11.92 16.94 -28.62
C ALA A 254 -12.20 16.95 -27.10
N LEU A 255 -13.01 16.00 -26.62
CA LEU A 255 -13.33 15.85 -25.20
C LEU A 255 -12.08 15.51 -24.36
N SER A 256 -11.20 14.66 -24.89
CA SER A 256 -9.95 14.31 -24.21
C SER A 256 -9.07 15.55 -24.01
N HIS A 257 -9.05 16.48 -24.96
CA HIS A 257 -8.30 17.73 -24.82
C HIS A 257 -8.94 18.67 -23.78
N GLU A 258 -10.26 18.77 -23.76
CA GLU A 258 -11.00 19.63 -22.81
C GLU A 258 -10.90 19.15 -21.37
N VAL A 259 -10.87 17.84 -21.12
CA VAL A 259 -10.68 17.26 -19.79
C VAL A 259 -9.27 17.52 -19.22
N HIS A 260 -8.27 17.70 -20.10
CA HIS A 260 -6.87 17.91 -19.72
C HIS A 260 -6.46 19.40 -19.63
N ALA A 261 -7.32 20.33 -20.03
CA ALA A 261 -7.07 21.77 -19.99
C ALA A 261 -7.37 22.38 -18.61
#